data_AF-A0A9D7HB35-F1
#
_entry.id   AF-A0A9D7HB35-F1
#
_cell.length_a   1.000
_cell.length_b   1.000
_cell.length_c   1.000
_cell.angle_alpha   90.00
_cell.angle_beta   90.00
_cell.angle_gamma   90.00
#
_symmetry.space_group_name_H-M   'P 1'
#
loop_
_entity.id
_entity.type
_entity.pdbx_description
1 polymer ?
#
loop_
_entity_poly.entity_id
_entity_poly.type
_entity_poly.pdbx_seq_one_letter_code
_entity_poly.pdbx_strand_id
1 'polypeptide(L)' 'MWPNPVSETIKVRAGSGTLWHVYDARGRLMASGTSATELMVISVQPWAPGEYVLRLQGESRKYVRFVVMR' A
#
# COMPACT_ATOMS: atom_id res chain seq x y z
N MET A 1 10.10 7.69 -12.52
CA MET A 1 8.75 7.23 -12.09
C MET A 1 8.31 8.20 -11.01
N TRP A 2 7.35 9.07 -11.35
CA TRP A 2 6.82 10.11 -10.48
C TRP A 2 6.10 9.45 -9.29
N PRO A 3 6.09 10.03 -8.06
CA PRO A 3 5.36 9.41 -6.96
C PRO A 3 3.87 9.33 -7.30
N ASN A 4 3.19 8.29 -6.82
CA ASN A 4 1.74 8.18 -6.86
C ASN A 4 1.16 8.92 -5.65
N PRO A 5 0.67 10.16 -5.79
CA PRO A 5 0.18 10.92 -4.66
C PRO A 5 -1.19 10.41 -4.21
N VAL A 6 -1.39 10.27 -2.90
CA VAL A 6 -2.62 9.73 -2.31
C VAL A 6 -3.02 10.55 -1.08
N SER A 7 -4.27 10.98 -1.01
CA SER A 7 -4.80 11.72 0.14
C SER A 7 -5.67 10.86 1.07
N GLU A 8 -6.45 9.93 0.51
CA GLU A 8 -7.45 9.19 1.28
C GLU A 8 -7.28 7.69 1.20
N THR A 9 -7.24 7.13 -0.02
CA THR A 9 -7.21 5.68 -0.22
C THR A 9 -6.32 5.29 -1.38
N ILE A 10 -5.66 4.14 -1.23
CA ILE A 10 -4.95 3.47 -2.33
C ILE A 10 -5.83 2.35 -2.84
N LYS A 11 -5.97 2.25 -4.16
CA LYS A 11 -6.64 1.13 -4.83
C LYS A 11 -5.61 0.32 -5.61
N VAL A 12 -5.44 -0.95 -5.26
CA VAL A 12 -4.42 -1.81 -5.87
C VAL A 12 -5.02 -3.15 -6.26
N ARG A 13 -4.77 -3.58 -7.50
CA ARG A 13 -5.09 -4.93 -7.96
C ARG A 13 -4.05 -5.90 -7.40
N ALA A 14 -4.43 -6.63 -6.36
CA ALA A 14 -3.54 -7.54 -5.64
C ALA A 14 -3.81 -9.01 -5.99
N GLY A 15 -5.04 -9.37 -6.36
CA GLY A 15 -5.46 -10.77 -6.41
C GLY A 15 -5.98 -11.24 -5.05
N SER A 16 -7.02 -12.07 -5.01
CA SER A 16 -7.52 -12.65 -3.75
C SER A 16 -6.47 -13.55 -3.09
N GLY A 17 -6.39 -13.53 -1.77
CA GLY A 17 -5.42 -14.32 -0.98
C GLY A 17 -4.01 -13.74 -0.92
N THR A 18 -3.75 -12.58 -1.54
CA THR A 18 -2.42 -11.95 -1.54
C THR A 18 -2.11 -11.33 -0.19
N LEU A 19 -0.98 -11.74 0.40
CA LEU A 19 -0.44 -11.12 1.61
C LEU A 19 0.13 -9.75 1.27
N TRP A 20 -0.08 -8.77 2.15
CA TRP A 20 0.40 -7.42 1.91
C TRP A 20 0.88 -6.72 3.19
N HIS A 21 1.85 -5.83 3.01
CA HIS A 21 2.43 -5.01 4.07
C HIS A 21 2.73 -3.61 3.54
N VAL A 22 2.45 -2.59 4.33
CA VAL A 22 2.81 -1.20 4.04
C VAL A 22 3.86 -0.74 5.04
N TYR A 23 4.93 -0.12 4.54
CA TYR A 23 5.98 0.47 5.36
C TYR A 23 6.12 1.96 5.05
N ASP A 24 6.46 2.76 6.06
CA ASP A 24 6.87 4.15 5.86
C ASP A 24 8.34 4.25 5.40
N ALA A 25 8.80 5.46 5.09
CA ALA A 25 10.18 5.74 4.68
C ALA A 25 11.25 5.31 5.70
N ARG A 26 10.90 5.13 6.98
CA ARG A 26 11.80 4.65 8.03
C ARG A 26 11.78 3.13 8.17
N GLY A 27 11.00 2.43 7.36
CA GLY A 27 10.82 0.98 7.41
C GLY A 27 9.88 0.51 8.51
N ARG A 28 9.10 1.40 9.14
CA ARG A 28 8.10 1.00 10.16
C ARG A 28 6.89 0.41 9.46
N LEU A 29 6.40 -0.72 9.96
CA LEU A 29 5.17 -1.35 9.46
C LEU A 29 3.97 -0.48 9.86
N MET A 30 3.21 -0.03 8.86
CA MET A 30 2.05 0.86 9.04
C MET A 30 0.73 0.11 8.98
N ALA A 31 0.66 -0.91 8.12
CA ALA A 31 -0.50 -1.77 7.96
C ALA A 31 -0.13 -3.09 7.27
N SER A 32 -0.95 -4.11 7.47
CA SER A 32 -0.77 -5.42 6.86
C SER A 32 -2.09 -6.17 6.76
N GLY A 33 -2.16 -7.18 5.90
CA GLY A 33 -3.28 -8.09 5.85
C GLY A 33 -3.20 -9.06 4.68
N THR A 34 -4.37 -9.63 4.37
CA THR A 34 -4.58 -10.48 3.19
C THR A 34 -5.72 -9.87 2.38
N SER A 35 -5.56 -9.76 1.07
CA SER A 35 -6.64 -9.30 0.20
C SER A 35 -7.75 -10.35 0.11
N ALA A 36 -8.98 -9.95 0.43
CA ALA A 36 -10.14 -10.84 0.26
C ALA A 36 -10.57 -10.95 -1.21
N THR A 37 -10.38 -9.89 -1.99
CA THR A 37 -10.81 -9.79 -3.38
C THR A 37 -9.65 -9.36 -4.28
N GLU A 38 -9.91 -9.35 -5.58
CA GLU A 38 -8.97 -8.91 -6.61
C GLU A 38 -8.49 -7.46 -6.40
N LEU A 39 -9.40 -6.57 -5.99
CA LEU A 39 -9.14 -5.15 -5.78
C LEU A 39 -9.10 -4.82 -4.29
N MET A 40 -7.94 -4.43 -3.81
CA MET A 40 -7.72 -4.02 -2.44
C MET A 40 -7.81 -2.50 -2.30
N VAL A 41 -8.48 -2.05 -1.25
CA VAL A 41 -8.57 -0.64 -0.86
C VAL A 41 -7.94 -0.46 0.51
N ILE A 42 -6.97 0.43 0.65
CA ILE A 42 -6.31 0.75 1.92
C ILE A 42 -6.54 2.22 2.23
N SER A 43 -7.10 2.51 3.41
CA SER A 43 -7.21 3.89 3.92
C SER A 43 -5.86 4.39 4.43
N VAL A 44 -5.46 5.59 4.01
CA VAL A 44 -4.21 6.25 4.42
C VAL A 44 -4.46 7.50 5.28
N GLN A 45 -5.72 7.85 5.54
CA GLN A 45 -6.09 9.00 6.37
C GLN A 45 -5.37 9.07 7.73
N PRO A 46 -5.17 7.97 8.49
CA PRO A 46 -4.47 8.07 9.77
C PRO A 46 -2.95 8.23 9.62
N TRP A 47 -2.40 8.16 8.42
CA TRP A 47 -0.96 8.23 8.18
C TRP A 47 -0.46 9.67 8.06
N ALA A 48 0.80 9.88 8.41
CA ALA A 48 1.45 11.16 8.22
C ALA A 48 1.75 11.38 6.72
N PRO A 49 1.87 12.64 6.27
CA PRO A 49 2.42 12.91 4.94
C PRO A 49 3.82 12.33 4.79
N GLY A 50 4.14 11.78 3.62
CA GLY A 50 5.46 11.21 3.36
C GLY A 50 5.44 10.04 2.39
N GLU A 51 6.62 9.44 2.18
CA GLU A 51 6.79 8.29 1.29
C GLU A 51 6.47 6.97 2.00
N TYR A 52 5.83 6.08 1.25
CA TYR A 52 5.46 4.75 1.70
C TYR A 52 5.68 3.72 0.60
N VAL A 53 5.83 2.46 1.00
CA VAL A 53 5.91 1.31 0.10
C VAL A 53 4.93 0.24 0.52
N LEU A 54 4.04 -0.14 -0.40
CA LEU A 54 3.20 -1.33 -0.31
C LEU A 54 3.95 -2.50 -0.96
N ARG A 55 4.07 -3.60 -0.22
CA ARG A 55 4.61 -4.87 -0.69
C ARG A 55 3.48 -5.86 -0.81
N LEU A 56 3.36 -6.49 -1.98
CA LEU A 56 2.40 -7.55 -2.25
C LEU A 56 3.15 -8.87 -2.43
N GLN A 57 2.69 -9.91 -1.76
CA GLN A 57 3.21 -11.28 -1.81
C GLN A 57 2.07 -12.23 -2.21
N GLY A 58 1.78 -12.27 -3.50
CA GLY A 58 0.86 -13.22 -4.13
C GLY A 58 1.63 -14.15 -5.06
N GLU A 59 1.05 -14.52 -6.21
CA GLU A 59 1.72 -15.29 -7.27
C GLU A 59 3.04 -14.66 -7.72
N SER A 60 3.12 -13.32 -7.68
CA SER A 60 4.34 -12.56 -7.90
C SER A 60 4.54 -11.52 -6.79
N ARG A 61 5.81 -11.24 -6.48
CA ARG A 61 6.17 -10.14 -5.59
C ARG A 61 6.06 -8.82 -6.33
N LYS A 62 5.27 -7.89 -5.81
CA LYS A 62 5.12 -6.53 -6.37
C LYS A 62 5.35 -5.47 -5.30
N TYR A 63 5.80 -4.30 -5.75
CA TYR A 63 6.07 -3.14 -4.90
C TYR A 63 5.38 -1.92 -5.50
N VAL A 64 4.63 -1.19 -4.69
CA VAL A 64 3.99 0.06 -5.06
C VAL A 64 4.52 1.15 -4.14
N ARG A 65 5.21 2.14 -4.70
CA ARG A 65 5.62 3.35 -3.98
C ARG A 65 4.56 4.42 -4.16
N PHE A 66 4.20 5.08 -3.07
CA PHE A 66 3.22 6.16 -3.07
C PHE A 66 3.60 7.21 -2.03
N VAL A 67 3.06 8.42 -2.19
CA VAL A 67 3.26 9.53 -1.26
C VAL A 67 1.92 9.89 -0.67
N VAL A 68 1.81 9.85 0.65
CA VAL A 68 0.64 10.40 1.34
C VAL A 68 0.77 11.92 1.35
N MET A 69 -0.25 12.59 0.84
CA MET A 69 -0.38 14.05 0.83
C MET A 69 -1.54 14.47 1.74
N ARG A 70 -1.55 15.74 2.15
CA ARG A 70 -2.67 16.38 2.84
C ARG A 70 -3.09 17.62 2.08
#